data_AF-A0A2A7UID7-F1
#
_entry.id   AF-A0A2A7UID7-F1
#
_cell.length_a   1.000
_cell.length_b   1.000
_cell.length_c   1.000
_cell.angle_alpha   90.00
_cell.angle_beta   90.00
_cell.angle_gamma   90.00
#
_symmetry.space_group_name_H-M   'P 1'
#
loop_
_entity.id
_entity.type
_entity.pdbx_description
1 polymer ?
#
loop_
_entity_poly.entity_id
_entity_poly.type
_entity_poly.pdbx_seq_one_letter_code
_entity_poly.pdbx_strand_id
1 'polypeptide(L)'
;MWFGLAAIALVGAIVLLYFDRVQRQRSGHARQVWAKAQGYTYVSVEPALTSTWRRGALAKLGYLSAVDVVTGIRKGEKFVLFDLEDAATLVAVRRQIGSDIDIDMRLKTASPPKDADLELLGAIGDRVVFATNPEIARHAVDQRMVAFIETLPDTVQMLWSEGNWTLGMLNVGTSARDWETAIDVVLRLSGLLHVLPPVSEPRPNDEDRRRPRPPARSREPEFDDETDWRDEESDDDRFDDRRPADRTFDDRAVDPDEFGPDELDAGGPDADEAAPRPERRAEPADTRRPSLAVVPDARRREPAEDREAADRPDDREPREPSEPAAPRSGERPGGPFHPGFRPYQGPVPQ
;
A
#
# COMPACT_ATOMS: atom_id res chain seq x y z
N MET A 1 16.78 53.11 -12.51
CA MET A 1 16.02 52.10 -13.28
C MET A 1 15.95 50.75 -12.56
N TRP A 2 17.08 50.15 -12.16
CA TRP A 2 17.11 48.84 -11.48
C TRP A 2 16.30 48.74 -10.19
N PHE A 3 16.32 49.76 -9.32
CA PHE A 3 15.55 49.76 -8.07
C PHE A 3 14.02 49.76 -8.27
N GLY A 4 13.52 50.38 -9.33
CA GLY A 4 12.08 50.36 -9.65
C GLY A 4 11.62 48.98 -10.12
N LEU A 5 12.43 48.31 -10.94
CA LEU A 5 12.17 46.95 -11.39
C LEU A 5 12.25 45.96 -10.22
N ALA A 6 13.23 46.13 -9.33
CA ALA A 6 13.33 45.36 -8.10
C ALA A 6 12.11 45.54 -7.18
N ALA A 7 11.60 46.76 -7.03
CA ALA A 7 10.40 47.03 -6.23
C ALA A 7 9.16 46.36 -6.82
N ILE A 8 8.98 46.42 -8.14
CA ILE A 8 7.85 45.74 -8.82
C ILE A 8 7.96 44.22 -8.67
N ALA A 9 9.16 43.65 -8.83
CA ALA A 9 9.39 42.22 -8.63
C ALA A 9 9.12 41.79 -7.18
N LEU A 10 9.55 42.58 -6.19
CA LEU A 10 9.27 42.34 -4.77
C LEU A 10 7.77 42.35 -4.48
N VAL A 11 7.05 43.36 -4.97
CA VAL A 11 5.59 43.43 -4.79
C VAL A 11 4.90 42.24 -5.46
N GLY A 12 5.32 41.86 -6.67
CA GLY A 12 4.81 40.67 -7.35
C GLY A 12 5.03 39.39 -6.55
N ALA A 13 6.23 39.21 -5.98
CA ALA A 13 6.57 38.06 -5.14
C ALA A 13 5.71 38.01 -3.86
N ILE A 14 5.53 39.15 -3.19
CA ILE A 14 4.68 39.24 -1.98
C ILE A 14 3.23 38.87 -2.31
N VAL A 15 2.69 39.37 -3.43
CA VAL A 15 1.32 39.05 -3.86
C VAL A 15 1.16 37.57 -4.16
N LEU A 16 2.12 36.94 -4.85
CA LEU A 16 2.09 35.50 -5.13
C LEU A 16 2.13 34.67 -3.85
N LEU A 17 3.01 35.01 -2.89
CA LEU A 17 3.07 34.33 -1.60
C LEU A 17 1.78 34.46 -0.80
N TYR A 18 1.09 35.60 -0.90
CA TYR A 18 -0.21 35.78 -0.26
C TYR A 18 -1.27 34.84 -0.84
N PHE A 19 -1.38 34.77 -2.17
CA PHE A 19 -2.32 33.87 -2.83
C PHE A 19 -2.04 32.40 -2.52
N ASP A 20 -0.76 32.00 -2.56
CA ASP A 20 -0.32 30.66 -2.18
C ASP A 20 -0.73 30.32 -0.74
N ARG A 21 -0.45 31.21 0.21
CA ARG A 21 -0.83 31.02 1.62
C ARG A 21 -2.35 30.88 1.81
N VAL A 22 -3.15 31.71 1.14
CA VAL A 22 -4.61 31.65 1.23
C VAL A 22 -5.15 30.36 0.62
N GLN A 23 -4.57 29.90 -0.50
CA GLN A 23 -4.97 28.66 -1.14
C GLN A 23 -4.71 27.46 -0.22
N ARG A 24 -3.52 27.37 0.39
CA ARG A 24 -3.18 26.31 1.37
C ARG A 24 -4.09 26.31 2.60
N GLN A 25 -4.40 27.49 3.14
CA GLN A 25 -5.32 27.58 4.29
C GLN A 25 -6.73 27.08 3.95
N ARG A 26 -7.20 27.32 2.72
CA ARG A 26 -8.51 26.85 2.25
C ARG A 26 -8.54 25.34 2.05
N SER A 27 -7.51 24.76 1.43
CA SER A 27 -7.43 23.31 1.22
C SER A 27 -7.33 22.56 2.56
N GLY A 28 -6.46 23.03 3.47
CA GLY A 28 -6.32 22.42 4.80
C GLY A 28 -7.59 22.51 5.64
N HIS A 29 -8.27 23.67 5.62
CA HIS A 29 -9.55 23.80 6.32
C HIS A 29 -10.63 22.88 5.72
N ALA A 30 -10.74 22.81 4.39
CA ALA A 30 -11.69 21.91 3.73
C ALA A 30 -11.40 20.44 4.10
N ARG A 31 -10.12 20.05 4.14
CA ARG A 31 -9.70 18.71 4.54
C ARG A 31 -10.01 18.40 6.01
N GLN A 32 -9.77 19.36 6.91
CA GLN A 32 -10.11 19.23 8.32
C GLN A 32 -11.62 19.07 8.54
N VAL A 33 -12.44 19.88 7.86
CA VAL A 33 -13.91 19.81 7.96
C VAL A 33 -14.42 18.48 7.42
N TRP A 34 -13.93 18.05 6.27
CA TRP A 34 -14.27 16.76 5.68
C TRP A 34 -13.87 15.59 6.61
N ALA A 35 -12.64 15.58 7.12
CA ALA A 35 -12.15 14.54 8.03
C ALA A 35 -13.05 14.43 9.28
N LYS A 36 -13.37 15.58 9.90
CA LYS A 36 -14.26 15.63 11.06
C LYS A 36 -15.66 15.11 10.72
N ALA A 37 -16.21 15.43 9.55
CA ALA A 37 -17.53 14.97 9.12
C ALA A 37 -17.58 13.45 8.89
N GLN A 38 -16.49 12.85 8.43
CA GLN A 38 -16.36 11.40 8.23
C GLN A 38 -15.95 10.63 9.49
N GLY A 39 -15.63 11.32 10.59
CA GLY A 39 -15.10 10.70 11.80
C GLY A 39 -13.65 10.25 11.69
N TYR A 40 -12.87 10.87 10.80
CA TYR A 40 -11.44 10.67 10.64
C TYR A 40 -10.64 11.65 11.50
N THR A 41 -9.39 11.29 11.78
CA THR A 41 -8.47 12.11 12.56
C THR A 41 -7.66 13.01 11.65
N TYR A 42 -7.62 14.31 11.94
CA TYR A 42 -6.84 15.30 11.20
C TYR A 42 -5.64 15.81 12.01
N VAL A 43 -4.48 15.90 11.37
CA VAL A 43 -3.23 16.47 11.89
C VAL A 43 -2.67 17.43 10.84
N SER A 44 -2.30 18.64 11.26
CA SER A 44 -1.90 19.68 10.30
C SER A 44 -0.58 19.39 9.60
N VAL A 45 0.41 18.82 10.30
CA VAL A 45 1.74 18.54 9.77
C VAL A 45 2.30 17.29 10.47
N GLU A 46 2.89 16.38 9.69
CA GLU A 46 3.57 15.18 10.20
C GLU A 46 4.87 14.92 9.41
N PRO A 47 6.01 15.52 9.80
CA PRO A 47 7.23 15.49 8.99
C PRO A 47 7.82 14.10 8.79
N ALA A 48 7.65 13.20 9.75
CA ALA A 48 8.22 11.86 9.72
C ALA A 48 7.44 10.89 8.81
N LEU A 49 6.20 11.22 8.43
CA LEU A 49 5.31 10.29 7.72
C LEU A 49 5.88 9.85 6.38
N THR A 50 6.48 10.78 5.63
CA THR A 50 7.03 10.53 4.28
C THR A 50 8.21 9.57 4.28
N SER A 51 8.93 9.43 5.40
CA SER A 51 10.03 8.47 5.54
C SER A 51 9.60 7.00 5.54
N THR A 52 8.29 6.73 5.62
CA THR A 52 7.71 5.38 5.60
C THR A 52 7.86 4.69 4.25
N TRP A 53 7.95 5.47 3.15
CA TRP A 53 7.97 4.95 1.79
C TRP A 53 9.13 5.56 1.00
N ARG A 54 9.65 4.81 0.04
CA ARG A 54 10.83 5.22 -0.75
C ARG A 54 10.56 5.25 -2.25
N ARG A 55 9.52 4.57 -2.73
CA ARG A 55 9.24 4.40 -4.15
C ARG A 55 8.18 5.35 -4.71
N GLY A 56 7.91 5.24 -6.01
CA GLY A 56 6.87 5.98 -6.69
C GLY A 56 7.10 7.49 -6.61
N ALA A 57 6.08 8.23 -6.17
CA ALA A 57 6.18 9.67 -5.99
C ALA A 57 7.24 10.07 -4.94
N LEU A 58 7.44 9.25 -3.91
CA LEU A 58 8.34 9.53 -2.77
C LEU A 58 9.82 9.42 -3.17
N ALA A 59 10.14 8.66 -4.23
CA ALA A 59 11.50 8.61 -4.75
C ALA A 59 12.02 9.99 -5.18
N LYS A 60 11.12 10.89 -5.60
CA LYS A 60 11.46 12.26 -5.98
C LYS A 60 11.02 13.29 -4.95
N LEU A 61 9.90 13.07 -4.26
CA LEU A 61 9.27 14.06 -3.38
C LEU A 61 9.43 13.75 -1.88
N GLY A 62 10.11 12.66 -1.50
CA GLY A 62 10.23 12.23 -0.11
C GLY A 62 10.98 13.17 0.82
N TYR A 63 11.60 14.23 0.29
CA TYR A 63 12.21 15.30 1.08
C TYR A 63 11.18 16.34 1.59
N LEU A 64 9.97 16.33 1.04
CA LEU A 64 8.88 17.23 1.43
C LEU A 64 8.19 16.72 2.70
N SER A 65 7.61 17.64 3.47
CA SER A 65 6.85 17.28 4.67
C SER A 65 5.41 16.90 4.32
N ALA A 66 4.84 15.92 5.04
CA ALA A 66 3.41 15.66 4.95
C ALA A 66 2.63 16.73 5.72
N VAL A 67 1.65 17.34 5.05
CA VAL A 67 0.73 18.34 5.59
C VAL A 67 -0.71 17.90 5.37
N ASP A 68 -1.63 18.50 6.13
CA ASP A 68 -3.07 18.23 6.09
C ASP A 68 -3.36 16.72 6.10
N VAL A 69 -2.76 16.04 7.08
CA VAL A 69 -2.76 14.59 7.23
C VAL A 69 -4.08 14.14 7.83
N VAL A 70 -4.73 13.18 7.18
CA VAL A 70 -5.97 12.54 7.62
C VAL A 70 -5.74 11.05 7.76
N THR A 71 -6.04 10.51 8.93
CA THR A 71 -5.96 9.06 9.20
C THR A 71 -7.34 8.53 9.55
N GLY A 72 -7.63 7.31 9.09
CA GLY A 72 -8.94 6.71 9.32
C GLY A 72 -8.97 5.22 9.00
N ILE A 73 -10.16 4.63 9.17
CA ILE A 73 -10.46 3.25 8.78
C ILE A 73 -11.60 3.30 7.77
N ARG A 74 -11.42 2.64 6.62
CA ARG A 74 -12.45 2.54 5.59
C ARG A 74 -12.49 1.13 5.04
N LYS A 75 -13.69 0.53 5.00
CA LYS A 75 -13.91 -0.88 4.62
C LYS A 75 -13.02 -1.87 5.40
N GLY A 76 -12.73 -1.56 6.67
CA GLY A 76 -11.91 -2.40 7.55
C GLY A 76 -10.40 -2.16 7.46
N GLU A 77 -9.92 -1.36 6.51
CA GLU A 77 -8.50 -1.10 6.31
C GLU A 77 -8.11 0.30 6.79
N LYS A 78 -6.90 0.41 7.36
CA LYS A 78 -6.33 1.69 7.80
C LYS A 78 -5.82 2.45 6.58
N PHE A 79 -6.16 3.72 6.48
CA PHE A 79 -5.64 4.61 5.46
C PHE A 79 -5.08 5.90 6.07
N VAL A 80 -4.18 6.53 5.32
CA VAL A 80 -3.69 7.87 5.54
C VAL A 80 -3.77 8.65 4.22
N LEU A 81 -4.33 9.85 4.26
CA LEU A 81 -4.41 10.82 3.16
C LEU A 81 -3.63 12.06 3.59
N PHE A 82 -2.75 12.58 2.76
CA PHE A 82 -1.95 13.75 3.09
C PHE A 82 -1.51 14.49 1.83
N ASP A 83 -1.13 15.75 1.97
CA ASP A 83 -0.48 16.50 0.91
C ASP A 83 1.03 16.52 1.13
N LEU A 84 1.79 16.37 0.06
CA LEU A 84 3.24 16.63 0.00
C LEU A 84 3.45 18.10 -0.34
N GLU A 85 3.27 18.95 0.65
CA GLU A 85 3.24 20.41 0.45
C GLU A 85 2.33 20.77 -0.75
N ASP A 86 2.83 21.49 -1.75
CA ASP A 86 2.06 21.84 -2.95
C ASP A 86 2.37 20.91 -4.15
N ALA A 87 3.07 19.81 -3.93
CA ALA A 87 3.56 18.95 -5.01
C ALA A 87 2.55 17.88 -5.42
N ALA A 88 1.88 17.24 -4.45
CA ALA A 88 0.93 16.16 -4.72
C ALA A 88 0.03 15.87 -3.50
N THR A 89 -1.14 15.27 -3.76
CA THR A 89 -1.96 14.63 -2.72
C THR A 89 -1.74 13.13 -2.77
N LEU A 90 -1.48 12.50 -1.63
CA LEU A 90 -1.22 11.07 -1.50
C LEU A 90 -2.24 10.39 -0.62
N VAL A 91 -2.62 9.18 -1.01
CA VAL A 91 -3.36 8.22 -0.19
C VAL A 91 -2.51 6.98 -0.02
N ALA A 92 -2.37 6.48 1.19
CA ALA A 92 -1.75 5.20 1.48
C ALA A 92 -2.69 4.34 2.32
N VAL A 93 -2.87 3.09 1.91
CA VAL A 93 -3.66 2.06 2.60
C VAL A 93 -2.69 1.00 3.09
N ARG A 94 -2.79 0.65 4.38
CA ARG A 94 -2.00 -0.43 4.96
C ARG A 94 -2.67 -1.76 4.68
N ARG A 95 -1.89 -2.73 4.23
CA ARG A 95 -2.28 -4.13 4.02
C ARG A 95 -1.92 -4.96 5.25
N GLN A 96 -2.73 -5.96 5.56
CA GLN A 96 -2.42 -6.93 6.62
C GLN A 96 -1.20 -7.77 6.25
N ILE A 97 -1.12 -8.20 4.98
CA ILE A 97 -0.02 -9.00 4.44
C ILE A 97 0.68 -8.17 3.37
N GLY A 98 1.97 -7.90 3.58
CA GLY A 98 2.83 -7.27 2.58
C GLY A 98 3.40 -8.28 1.60
N SER A 99 4.02 -7.78 0.54
CA SER A 99 4.77 -8.57 -0.43
C SER A 99 6.14 -7.93 -0.66
N ASP A 100 7.14 -8.75 -0.99
CA ASP A 100 8.44 -8.28 -1.49
C ASP A 100 8.38 -7.89 -2.98
N ILE A 101 7.23 -8.12 -3.62
CA ILE A 101 6.97 -7.68 -4.99
C ILE A 101 6.28 -6.33 -4.96
N ASP A 102 7.03 -5.31 -5.39
CA ASP A 102 6.53 -3.97 -5.54
C ASP A 102 6.03 -3.78 -6.98
N ILE A 103 4.91 -3.07 -7.12
CA ILE A 103 4.28 -2.77 -8.40
C ILE A 103 4.18 -1.25 -8.50
N ASP A 104 4.52 -0.70 -9.66
CA ASP A 104 4.37 0.73 -9.97
C ASP A 104 3.53 0.88 -11.23
N MET A 105 2.50 1.69 -11.15
CA MET A 105 1.57 1.95 -12.25
C MET A 105 1.41 3.45 -12.44
N ARG A 106 1.73 3.91 -13.64
CA ARG A 106 1.71 5.33 -13.99
C ARG A 106 1.11 5.54 -15.37
N LEU A 107 0.65 6.77 -15.64
CA LEU A 107 0.21 7.16 -16.99
C LEU A 107 1.34 6.96 -18.01
N LYS A 108 1.00 6.60 -19.25
CA LYS A 108 1.96 6.45 -20.36
C LYS A 108 2.76 7.71 -20.66
N THR A 109 2.25 8.87 -20.28
CA THR A 109 2.90 10.18 -20.44
C THR A 109 3.87 10.49 -19.31
N ALA A 110 3.81 9.77 -18.19
CA ALA A 110 4.73 9.95 -17.08
C ALA A 110 6.10 9.34 -17.41
N SER A 111 7.17 9.96 -16.91
CA SER A 111 8.51 9.37 -17.00
C SER A 111 8.52 7.99 -16.35
N PRO A 112 9.29 7.01 -16.85
CA PRO A 112 9.45 5.70 -16.18
C PRO A 112 9.99 5.83 -14.74
N PRO A 113 9.82 4.79 -13.90
CA PRO A 113 10.46 4.75 -12.58
C PRO A 113 11.98 4.90 -12.70
N LYS A 114 12.60 5.51 -11.69
CA LYS A 114 14.06 5.65 -11.63
C LYS A 114 14.74 4.46 -10.95
N ASP A 115 13.97 3.70 -10.19
CA ASP A 115 14.43 2.52 -9.47
C ASP A 115 14.89 1.46 -10.47
N ALA A 116 16.16 1.07 -10.40
CA ALA A 116 16.79 0.19 -11.38
C ALA A 116 16.27 -1.26 -11.31
N ASP A 117 15.63 -1.63 -10.20
CA ASP A 117 15.02 -2.93 -9.98
C ASP A 117 13.57 -3.02 -10.50
N LEU A 118 12.95 -1.90 -10.92
CA LEU A 118 11.63 -1.90 -11.52
C LEU A 118 11.71 -2.16 -13.03
N GLU A 119 11.21 -3.32 -13.45
CA GLU A 119 11.19 -3.75 -14.84
C GLU A 119 9.80 -3.56 -15.46
N LEU A 120 9.76 -3.31 -16.77
CA LEU A 120 8.52 -3.12 -17.52
C LEU A 120 7.73 -4.44 -17.59
N LEU A 121 6.53 -4.45 -17.01
CA LEU A 121 5.60 -5.58 -17.11
C LEU A 121 4.76 -5.50 -18.38
N GLY A 122 4.27 -4.30 -18.71
CA GLY A 122 3.45 -4.05 -19.89
C GLY A 122 2.63 -2.77 -19.80
N ALA A 123 1.76 -2.55 -20.80
CA ALA A 123 0.85 -1.42 -20.85
C ALA A 123 -0.60 -1.91 -20.85
N ILE A 124 -1.45 -1.24 -20.08
CA ILE A 124 -2.87 -1.55 -19.91
C ILE A 124 -3.63 -0.22 -19.99
N GLY A 125 -4.53 -0.10 -20.96
CA GLY A 125 -5.24 1.17 -21.21
C GLY A 125 -4.28 2.33 -21.47
N ASP A 126 -4.38 3.39 -20.68
CA ASP A 126 -3.55 4.58 -20.71
C ASP A 126 -2.35 4.52 -19.74
N ARG A 127 -2.14 3.38 -19.08
CA ARG A 127 -1.10 3.19 -18.06
C ARG A 127 -0.04 2.18 -18.46
N VAL A 128 1.11 2.33 -17.84
CA VAL A 128 2.25 1.41 -17.91
C VAL A 128 2.49 0.86 -16.52
N VAL A 129 2.70 -0.45 -16.45
CA VAL A 129 2.93 -1.18 -15.21
C VAL A 129 4.38 -1.66 -15.18
N PHE A 130 5.03 -1.46 -14.05
CA PHE A 130 6.36 -1.92 -13.71
C PHE A 130 6.29 -2.77 -12.45
N ALA A 131 7.23 -3.70 -12.29
CA ALA A 131 7.32 -4.54 -11.10
C ALA A 131 8.76 -4.92 -10.78
N THR A 132 9.07 -5.21 -9.52
CA THR A 132 10.40 -5.69 -9.10
C THR A 132 10.68 -7.12 -9.59
N ASN A 133 9.62 -7.90 -9.83
CA ASN A 133 9.72 -9.20 -10.48
C ASN A 133 8.54 -9.38 -11.45
N PRO A 134 8.74 -9.09 -12.76
CA PRO A 134 7.68 -9.20 -13.74
C PRO A 134 7.07 -10.60 -13.83
N GLU A 135 7.87 -11.65 -13.69
CA GLU A 135 7.41 -13.04 -13.82
C GLU A 135 6.40 -13.41 -12.74
N ILE A 136 6.64 -12.99 -11.49
CA ILE A 136 5.68 -13.17 -10.40
C ILE A 136 4.50 -12.20 -10.56
N ALA A 137 4.76 -10.93 -10.90
CA ALA A 137 3.73 -9.91 -11.02
C ALA A 137 2.71 -10.18 -12.14
N ARG A 138 3.08 -10.90 -13.21
CA ARG A 138 2.15 -11.33 -14.28
C ARG A 138 0.94 -12.07 -13.71
N HIS A 139 1.11 -12.85 -12.65
CA HIS A 139 0.00 -13.58 -12.01
C HIS A 139 -0.99 -12.65 -11.30
N ALA A 140 -0.56 -11.47 -10.86
CA ALA A 140 -1.43 -10.46 -10.25
C ALA A 140 -2.18 -9.59 -11.27
N VAL A 141 -1.71 -9.57 -12.52
CA VAL A 141 -2.34 -8.83 -13.61
C VAL A 141 -3.32 -9.72 -14.36
N ASP A 142 -4.40 -10.07 -13.67
CA ASP A 142 -5.52 -10.81 -14.24
C ASP A 142 -6.54 -9.90 -14.94
N GLN A 143 -7.64 -10.48 -15.42
CA GLN A 143 -8.73 -9.70 -16.05
C GLN A 143 -9.35 -8.66 -15.10
N ARG A 144 -9.33 -8.91 -13.77
CA ARG A 144 -9.87 -7.98 -12.78
C ARG A 144 -8.96 -6.78 -12.61
N MET A 145 -7.64 -6.99 -12.63
CA MET A 145 -6.65 -5.92 -12.64
C MET A 145 -6.77 -5.09 -13.92
N VAL A 146 -6.89 -5.72 -15.09
CA VAL A 146 -7.09 -5.00 -16.35
C VAL A 146 -8.34 -4.13 -16.30
N ALA A 147 -9.48 -4.71 -15.92
CA ALA A 147 -10.73 -3.97 -15.80
C ALA A 147 -10.66 -2.88 -14.70
N PHE A 148 -9.90 -3.08 -13.64
CA PHE A 148 -9.65 -2.05 -12.63
C PHE A 148 -8.90 -0.86 -13.24
N ILE A 149 -7.80 -1.12 -13.95
CA ILE A 149 -6.94 -0.10 -14.55
C ILE A 149 -7.72 0.75 -15.55
N GLU A 150 -8.52 0.14 -16.40
CA GLU A 150 -9.35 0.84 -17.40
C GLU A 150 -10.45 1.71 -16.78
N THR A 151 -10.84 1.44 -15.52
CA THR A 151 -11.84 2.21 -14.77
C THR A 151 -11.25 3.30 -13.88
N LEU A 152 -9.92 3.48 -13.88
CA LEU A 152 -9.26 4.46 -13.03
C LEU A 152 -9.62 5.89 -13.46
N PRO A 153 -9.93 6.78 -12.51
CA PRO A 153 -10.18 8.18 -12.83
C PRO A 153 -8.87 8.90 -13.19
N ASP A 154 -8.96 9.86 -14.11
CA ASP A 154 -7.83 10.71 -14.55
C ASP A 154 -7.19 11.52 -13.41
N THR A 155 -7.92 11.71 -12.30
CA THR A 155 -7.40 12.40 -11.11
C THR A 155 -6.30 11.61 -10.40
N VAL A 156 -6.25 10.29 -10.58
CA VAL A 156 -5.22 9.41 -10.00
C VAL A 156 -4.04 9.31 -10.97
N GLN A 157 -2.96 10.03 -10.72
CA GLN A 157 -1.80 10.06 -11.61
C GLN A 157 -0.94 8.80 -11.54
N MET A 158 -0.83 8.20 -10.35
CA MET A 158 0.06 7.07 -10.09
C MET A 158 -0.53 6.20 -8.99
N LEU A 159 -0.29 4.89 -9.09
CA LEU A 159 -0.58 3.90 -8.05
C LEU A 159 0.65 3.03 -7.88
N TRP A 160 1.01 2.67 -6.66
CA TRP A 160 2.08 1.71 -6.43
C TRP A 160 1.86 0.91 -5.16
N SER A 161 2.57 -0.20 -5.01
CA SER A 161 2.64 -0.95 -3.78
C SER A 161 4.07 -1.06 -3.31
N GLU A 162 4.28 -0.89 -2.01
CA GLU A 162 5.59 -0.99 -1.37
C GLU A 162 5.43 -1.75 -0.05
N GLY A 163 6.04 -2.93 0.07
CA GLY A 163 5.98 -3.75 1.28
C GLY A 163 4.54 -4.06 1.70
N ASN A 164 4.11 -3.58 2.89
CA ASN A 164 2.72 -3.73 3.36
C ASN A 164 1.83 -2.51 3.08
N TRP A 165 2.18 -1.65 2.12
CA TRP A 165 1.39 -0.49 1.74
C TRP A 165 0.97 -0.53 0.27
N THR A 166 -0.17 0.08 0.00
CA THR A 166 -0.60 0.43 -1.35
C THR A 166 -0.89 1.92 -1.36
N LEU A 167 -0.39 2.62 -2.35
CA LEU A 167 -0.39 4.06 -2.41
C LEU A 167 -0.97 4.54 -3.73
N GLY A 168 -1.54 5.74 -3.69
CA GLY A 168 -2.02 6.47 -4.85
C GLY A 168 -1.68 7.95 -4.76
N MET A 169 -1.29 8.52 -5.89
CA MET A 169 -1.03 9.94 -6.06
C MET A 169 -2.12 10.57 -6.89
N LEU A 170 -2.66 11.68 -6.39
CA LEU A 170 -3.60 12.52 -7.11
C LEU A 170 -2.96 13.86 -7.51
N ASN A 171 -3.65 14.55 -8.42
CA ASN A 171 -3.41 15.96 -8.71
C ASN A 171 -3.50 16.83 -7.44
N VAL A 172 -2.73 17.92 -7.44
CA VAL A 172 -2.84 18.97 -6.42
C VAL A 172 -4.19 19.68 -6.55
N GLY A 173 -4.75 20.13 -5.41
CA GLY A 173 -6.01 20.88 -5.40
C GLY A 173 -7.26 20.03 -5.62
N THR A 174 -7.18 18.74 -5.33
CA THR A 174 -8.33 17.82 -5.39
C THR A 174 -9.37 18.11 -4.32
N SER A 175 -10.61 17.69 -4.58
CA SER A 175 -11.75 17.90 -3.70
C SER A 175 -12.04 16.69 -2.80
N ALA A 176 -12.92 16.87 -1.82
CA ALA A 176 -13.40 15.78 -0.96
C ALA A 176 -13.91 14.56 -1.75
N ARG A 177 -14.61 14.78 -2.88
CA ARG A 177 -15.08 13.69 -3.73
C ARG A 177 -13.94 12.90 -4.35
N ASP A 178 -12.87 13.58 -4.76
CA ASP A 178 -11.69 12.96 -5.36
C ASP A 178 -10.92 12.17 -4.30
N TRP A 179 -10.80 12.69 -3.08
CA TRP A 179 -10.16 11.99 -1.96
C TRP A 179 -10.90 10.68 -1.65
N GLU A 180 -12.23 10.72 -1.52
CA GLU A 180 -13.03 9.51 -1.28
C GLU A 180 -12.87 8.50 -2.41
N THR A 181 -12.87 8.97 -3.65
CA THR A 181 -12.70 8.12 -4.84
C THR A 181 -11.30 7.48 -4.83
N ALA A 182 -10.26 8.24 -4.52
CA ALA A 182 -8.90 7.72 -4.46
C ALA A 182 -8.69 6.73 -3.32
N ILE A 183 -9.28 6.96 -2.15
CA ILE A 183 -9.26 5.97 -1.05
C ILE A 183 -9.90 4.66 -1.52
N ASP A 184 -11.05 4.71 -2.19
CA ASP A 184 -11.69 3.51 -2.75
C ASP A 184 -10.84 2.82 -3.83
N VAL A 185 -10.17 3.60 -4.69
CA VAL A 185 -9.28 3.08 -5.73
C VAL A 185 -8.07 2.36 -5.11
N VAL A 186 -7.41 2.99 -4.13
CA VAL A 186 -6.23 2.42 -3.45
C VAL A 186 -6.63 1.19 -2.63
N LEU A 187 -7.79 1.20 -1.98
CA LEU A 187 -8.36 0.02 -1.32
C LEU A 187 -8.63 -1.12 -2.31
N ARG A 188 -9.20 -0.82 -3.48
CA ARG A 188 -9.47 -1.82 -4.52
C ARG A 188 -8.18 -2.40 -5.07
N LEU A 189 -7.16 -1.58 -5.33
CA LEU A 189 -5.84 -2.06 -5.74
C LEU A 189 -5.23 -2.96 -4.66
N SER A 190 -5.22 -2.52 -3.40
CA SER A 190 -4.76 -3.29 -2.25
C SER A 190 -5.40 -4.68 -2.22
N GLY A 191 -6.73 -4.73 -2.40
CA GLY A 191 -7.49 -5.98 -2.49
C GLY A 191 -7.17 -6.83 -3.72
N LEU A 192 -6.78 -6.26 -4.86
CA LEU A 192 -6.34 -7.04 -6.03
C LEU A 192 -4.94 -7.63 -5.84
N LEU A 193 -4.08 -6.93 -5.11
CA LEU A 193 -2.70 -7.34 -4.87
C LEU A 193 -2.53 -8.40 -3.77
N HIS A 194 -3.61 -8.88 -3.15
CA HIS A 194 -3.55 -9.98 -2.17
C HIS A 194 -3.02 -11.29 -2.75
N VAL A 195 -3.01 -11.44 -4.08
CA VAL A 195 -2.52 -12.62 -4.79
C VAL A 195 -0.98 -12.68 -4.87
N LEU A 196 -0.29 -11.59 -4.53
CA LEU A 196 1.16 -11.56 -4.49
C LEU A 196 1.69 -12.43 -3.34
N PRO A 197 2.87 -13.06 -3.50
CA PRO A 197 3.45 -13.86 -2.44
C PRO A 197 3.70 -13.00 -1.20
N PRO A 198 3.43 -13.51 0.01
CA PRO A 198 3.76 -12.80 1.23
C PRO A 198 5.27 -12.61 1.35
N VAL A 199 5.69 -11.62 2.13
CA VAL A 199 7.11 -11.39 2.48
C VAL A 199 7.76 -12.69 2.93
N SER A 200 8.89 -13.04 2.32
CA SER A 200 9.64 -14.22 2.72
C SER A 200 10.41 -13.89 3.99
N GLU A 201 10.00 -14.43 5.14
CA GLU A 201 10.86 -14.40 6.32
C GLU A 201 12.17 -15.11 5.99
N PRO A 202 13.35 -14.50 6.29
CA PRO A 202 14.62 -15.17 6.14
C PRO A 202 14.58 -16.46 6.98
N ARG A 203 14.46 -17.61 6.33
CA ARG A 203 14.46 -18.89 7.03
C ARG A 203 15.88 -19.10 7.56
N PRO A 204 16.08 -19.35 8.87
CA PRO A 204 17.41 -19.60 9.44
C PRO A 204 18.09 -20.89 8.94
N ASN A 205 17.49 -21.63 7.99
CA ASN A 205 17.97 -22.93 7.52
C ASN A 205 18.72 -22.91 6.17
N ASP A 206 18.91 -21.76 5.52
CA ASP A 206 19.71 -21.71 4.29
C ASP A 206 21.23 -21.74 4.54
N GLU A 207 21.68 -21.61 5.79
CA GLU A 207 23.08 -21.86 6.17
C GLU A 207 23.43 -23.36 6.19
N ASP A 208 22.47 -24.24 6.51
CA ASP A 208 22.71 -25.68 6.59
C ASP A 208 22.82 -26.36 5.21
N ARG A 209 22.40 -25.69 4.13
CA ARG A 209 22.62 -26.15 2.75
C ARG A 209 24.02 -25.85 2.22
N ARG A 210 24.80 -25.03 2.93
CA ARG A 210 26.19 -24.71 2.59
C ARG A 210 27.21 -25.55 3.35
N ARG A 211 26.78 -26.45 4.25
CA ARG A 211 27.69 -27.46 4.82
C ARG A 211 28.02 -28.50 3.75
N PRO A 212 29.29 -28.69 3.37
CA PRO A 212 29.69 -29.79 2.52
C PRO A 212 29.25 -31.09 3.19
N ARG A 213 28.46 -31.90 2.48
CA ARG A 213 28.14 -33.26 2.92
C ARG A 213 29.48 -34.00 3.10
N PRO A 214 29.75 -34.64 4.26
CA PRO A 214 30.94 -35.46 4.39
C PRO A 214 30.92 -36.49 3.26
N PRO A 215 32.05 -36.73 2.55
CA PRO A 215 32.06 -37.76 1.53
C PRO A 215 31.64 -39.08 2.17
N ALA A 216 30.66 -39.74 1.57
CA ALA A 216 30.26 -41.08 1.96
C ALA A 216 31.52 -41.95 1.87
N ARG A 217 31.94 -42.54 3.00
CA ARG A 217 32.95 -43.59 2.98
C ARG A 217 32.43 -44.68 2.06
N SER A 218 33.06 -44.82 0.91
CA SER A 218 32.90 -45.97 0.02
C SER A 218 33.12 -47.22 0.86
N ARG A 219 32.09 -48.07 0.95
CA ARG A 219 32.25 -49.46 1.40
C ARG A 219 33.28 -50.09 0.47
N GLU A 220 34.43 -50.46 1.02
CA GLU A 220 35.37 -51.35 0.35
C GLU A 220 34.71 -52.74 0.19
N PRO A 221 34.90 -53.41 -0.95
CA PRO A 221 34.36 -54.75 -1.15
C PRO A 221 35.15 -55.77 -0.31
N GLU A 222 34.43 -56.64 0.40
CA GLU A 222 34.96 -57.86 1.02
C GLU A 222 35.71 -58.69 -0.04
N PHE A 223 37.00 -58.92 0.22
CA PHE A 223 37.73 -60.03 -0.37
C PHE A 223 38.00 -61.03 0.75
N ASP A 224 37.43 -62.23 0.58
CA ASP A 224 37.85 -63.46 1.23
C ASP A 224 39.33 -63.71 0.93
N ASP A 225 40.15 -63.89 1.96
CA ASP A 225 41.21 -64.88 1.91
C ASP A 225 41.52 -65.41 3.31
N GLU A 226 41.31 -66.71 3.41
CA GLU A 226 41.48 -67.59 4.55
C GLU A 226 42.91 -68.12 4.53
N THR A 227 43.78 -67.77 5.49
CA THR A 227 44.92 -68.63 5.87
C THR A 227 45.43 -68.32 7.28
N ASP A 228 45.12 -69.27 8.17
CA ASP A 228 45.97 -69.91 9.20
C ASP A 228 47.38 -69.32 9.42
N TRP A 229 47.72 -68.97 10.67
CA TRP A 229 48.84 -69.57 11.42
C TRP A 229 48.82 -69.13 12.90
N ARG A 230 49.37 -70.04 13.70
CA ARG A 230 49.38 -70.21 15.14
C ARG A 230 50.63 -69.56 15.77
N ASP A 231 50.72 -69.69 17.10
CA ASP A 231 51.90 -69.55 17.98
C ASP A 231 51.91 -68.23 18.79
N GLU A 232 51.54 -68.25 20.09
CA GLU A 232 52.29 -68.70 21.28
C GLU A 232 53.46 -67.79 21.71
N GLU A 233 53.58 -67.66 23.03
CA GLU A 233 54.73 -67.14 23.82
C GLU A 233 54.81 -65.61 23.98
N SER A 234 54.43 -65.05 25.13
CA SER A 234 55.10 -65.05 26.46
C SER A 234 56.26 -64.04 26.57
N ASP A 235 56.27 -63.42 27.74
CA ASP A 235 57.42 -62.91 28.48
C ASP A 235 58.09 -61.59 28.03
N ASP A 236 57.88 -60.61 28.91
CA ASP A 236 58.90 -60.11 29.83
C ASP A 236 59.34 -58.64 29.70
N ASP A 237 59.29 -58.02 30.89
CA ASP A 237 60.31 -57.14 31.46
C ASP A 237 60.80 -55.90 30.69
N ARG A 238 60.48 -54.72 31.25
CA ARG A 238 61.35 -53.98 32.21
C ARG A 238 61.27 -52.45 32.05
N PHE A 239 61.12 -51.79 33.20
CA PHE A 239 61.86 -50.60 33.71
C PHE A 239 62.10 -49.42 32.75
N ASP A 240 62.02 -48.15 33.14
CA ASP A 240 61.74 -47.42 34.36
C ASP A 240 61.84 -45.93 33.96
N ASP A 241 61.30 -45.08 34.81
CA ASP A 241 61.85 -43.78 35.15
C ASP A 241 61.40 -42.51 34.38
N ARG A 242 60.98 -41.56 35.23
CA ARG A 242 60.93 -40.08 35.07
C ARG A 242 59.62 -39.40 34.67
N ARG A 243 58.90 -39.02 35.73
CA ARG A 243 58.14 -37.76 35.89
C ARG A 243 59.04 -36.53 35.64
N PRO A 244 58.49 -35.38 35.18
CA PRO A 244 57.69 -34.52 36.04
C PRO A 244 56.38 -34.00 35.42
N ALA A 245 55.43 -33.68 36.31
CA ALA A 245 54.14 -33.10 36.02
C ALA A 245 54.20 -31.56 36.06
N ASP A 246 53.48 -30.90 35.17
CA ASP A 246 52.95 -29.56 35.40
C ASP A 246 51.66 -29.33 34.58
N ARG A 247 50.57 -29.03 35.30
CA ARG A 247 49.39 -28.18 34.95
C ARG A 247 48.51 -28.59 33.73
N THR A 248 47.19 -28.61 33.78
CA THR A 248 46.19 -28.01 34.70
C THR A 248 44.81 -28.66 34.43
N PHE A 249 44.05 -28.88 35.51
CA PHE A 249 42.62 -29.24 35.59
C PHE A 249 41.74 -28.23 34.81
N ASP A 250 40.72 -28.63 34.05
CA ASP A 250 39.42 -29.25 34.40
C ASP A 250 38.53 -28.29 35.22
N ASP A 251 37.37 -27.91 34.69
CA ASP A 251 36.12 -28.17 35.43
C ASP A 251 34.83 -27.89 34.63
N ARG A 252 33.82 -28.63 35.11
CA ARG A 252 32.50 -28.93 34.57
C ARG A 252 31.46 -27.81 34.59
N ALA A 253 30.42 -28.08 33.81
CA ALA A 253 29.11 -27.45 33.72
C ALA A 253 28.36 -27.23 35.05
N VAL A 254 27.59 -26.12 35.14
CA VAL A 254 26.32 -25.98 35.90
C VAL A 254 25.42 -24.90 35.24
N ASP A 255 24.10 -25.13 35.34
CA ASP A 255 22.90 -24.34 34.96
C ASP A 255 22.90 -22.80 35.17
N PRO A 256 22.07 -22.06 34.40
CA PRO A 256 21.75 -20.66 34.67
C PRO A 256 20.28 -20.48 35.09
N ASP A 257 20.03 -20.23 36.38
CA ASP A 257 18.81 -19.58 36.87
C ASP A 257 19.13 -18.80 38.15
N GLU A 258 19.39 -17.51 38.01
CA GLU A 258 19.11 -16.42 38.96
C GLU A 258 19.83 -15.17 38.45
N PHE A 259 19.13 -14.03 38.33
CA PHE A 259 19.58 -12.73 38.84
C PHE A 259 18.50 -11.68 38.57
N GLY A 260 17.92 -11.17 39.65
CA GLY A 260 17.06 -9.99 39.66
C GLY A 260 17.85 -8.67 39.48
N PRO A 261 17.15 -7.54 39.34
CA PRO A 261 17.78 -6.25 39.03
C PRO A 261 18.01 -5.44 40.31
N ASP A 262 19.18 -4.82 40.46
CA ASP A 262 19.34 -3.68 41.36
C ASP A 262 20.34 -2.64 40.82
N GLU A 263 19.81 -1.41 40.77
CA GLU A 263 20.37 -0.10 41.08
C GLU A 263 21.83 0.25 40.74
N LEU A 264 21.99 1.33 39.98
CA LEU A 264 23.16 2.23 40.09
C LEU A 264 22.69 3.67 40.31
N ASP A 265 22.93 4.13 41.54
CA ASP A 265 23.00 5.51 42.01
C ASP A 265 24.32 6.16 41.58
N ALA A 266 24.29 7.44 41.17
CA ALA A 266 25.39 8.39 41.35
C ALA A 266 25.01 9.84 40.95
N GLY A 267 24.77 10.70 41.97
CA GLY A 267 25.39 12.04 42.06
C GLY A 267 24.53 13.31 41.80
N GLY A 268 24.17 14.04 42.88
CA GLY A 268 23.50 15.36 42.91
C GLY A 268 24.42 16.59 42.69
N PRO A 269 24.21 17.79 43.30
CA PRO A 269 23.06 18.31 44.06
C PRO A 269 22.59 19.76 43.67
N ASP A 270 21.58 20.24 44.42
CA ASP A 270 21.16 21.64 44.70
C ASP A 270 20.51 22.53 43.61
N ALA A 271 19.22 22.83 43.80
CA ALA A 271 18.70 24.20 44.01
C ALA A 271 17.15 24.21 44.10
N ASP A 272 16.65 24.57 45.27
CA ASP A 272 15.30 25.10 45.48
C ASP A 272 15.11 26.41 44.69
N GLU A 273 14.10 26.50 43.81
CA GLU A 273 13.29 27.73 43.74
C GLU A 273 11.91 27.49 43.08
N ALA A 274 10.93 28.17 43.63
CA ALA A 274 9.50 27.93 43.53
C ALA A 274 8.88 28.24 42.16
N ALA A 275 7.95 27.38 41.73
CA ALA A 275 6.94 27.71 40.73
C ALA A 275 5.57 27.93 41.41
N PRO A 276 4.84 29.02 41.11
CA PRO A 276 3.57 29.32 41.77
C PRO A 276 2.42 28.47 41.21
N ARG A 277 1.60 27.95 42.12
CA ARG A 277 0.31 27.28 41.84
C ARG A 277 -0.70 28.29 41.29
N PRO A 278 -1.46 27.97 40.23
CA PRO A 278 -2.73 28.64 39.99
C PRO A 278 -3.84 27.99 40.82
N GLU A 279 -4.71 28.87 41.28
CA GLU A 279 -5.70 28.71 42.33
C GLU A 279 -6.83 27.73 41.97
N ARG A 280 -7.31 27.01 42.98
CA ARG A 280 -8.58 26.29 42.94
C ARG A 280 -9.71 27.30 42.74
N ARG A 281 -10.36 27.26 41.58
CA ARG A 281 -11.67 27.87 41.40
C ARG A 281 -12.75 26.84 41.70
N ALA A 282 -13.56 27.14 42.70
CA ALA A 282 -14.71 26.35 43.12
C ALA A 282 -15.75 26.23 41.99
N GLU A 283 -16.26 25.01 41.81
CA GLU A 283 -17.49 24.73 41.08
C GLU A 283 -18.71 25.27 41.84
N PRO A 284 -19.74 25.73 41.13
CA PRO A 284 -21.12 25.52 41.57
C PRO A 284 -21.77 24.44 40.69
N ALA A 285 -22.18 23.36 41.35
CA ALA A 285 -23.16 22.42 40.83
C ALA A 285 -24.54 23.10 40.79
N ASP A 286 -25.23 23.08 39.64
CA ASP A 286 -26.60 22.55 39.56
C ASP A 286 -27.15 22.39 38.11
N THR A 287 -27.86 21.27 37.91
CA THR A 287 -28.99 20.98 37.01
C THR A 287 -29.06 21.47 35.54
N ARG A 288 -28.89 20.53 34.60
CA ARG A 288 -29.98 19.95 33.74
C ARG A 288 -29.42 19.03 32.65
N ARG A 289 -29.82 17.76 32.68
CA ARG A 289 -29.71 16.84 31.52
C ARG A 289 -30.85 17.11 30.53
N PRO A 290 -30.61 17.26 29.22
CA PRO A 290 -31.64 17.01 28.23
C PRO A 290 -31.69 15.52 27.88
N SER A 291 -32.91 15.00 27.97
CA SER A 291 -33.35 13.63 27.70
C SER A 291 -33.33 13.25 26.22
N LEU A 292 -33.10 11.95 25.98
CA LEU A 292 -33.33 11.18 24.75
C LEU A 292 -34.48 11.75 23.88
N ALA A 293 -34.19 12.01 22.60
CA ALA A 293 -35.22 12.14 21.58
C ALA A 293 -35.69 10.74 21.17
N VAL A 294 -36.97 10.49 21.43
CA VAL A 294 -37.75 9.31 21.05
C VAL A 294 -38.01 9.35 19.53
N VAL A 295 -37.68 8.26 18.84
CA VAL A 295 -38.02 7.99 17.44
C VAL A 295 -39.47 7.47 17.38
N PRO A 296 -40.37 8.06 16.56
CA PRO A 296 -41.68 7.46 16.32
C PRO A 296 -41.61 6.34 15.28
N ASP A 297 -42.02 5.15 15.71
CA ASP A 297 -42.21 3.91 14.96
C ASP A 297 -43.40 4.05 13.99
N ALA A 298 -43.16 3.97 12.68
CA ALA A 298 -44.20 3.96 11.65
C ALA A 298 -44.60 2.53 11.32
N ARG A 299 -45.51 1.96 12.11
CA ARG A 299 -46.13 0.66 11.83
C ARG A 299 -47.32 0.78 10.88
N ARG A 300 -47.23 0.00 9.81
CA ARG A 300 -48.29 -0.83 9.18
C ARG A 300 -49.73 -0.31 9.28
N ARG A 301 -50.29 0.06 8.12
CA ARG A 301 -51.72 -0.02 7.85
C ARG A 301 -51.95 -1.11 6.80
N GLU A 302 -52.68 -2.15 7.19
CA GLU A 302 -53.20 -3.17 6.28
C GLU A 302 -54.56 -2.73 5.68
N PRO A 303 -54.96 -3.31 4.53
CA PRO A 303 -56.11 -2.85 3.75
C PRO A 303 -57.42 -3.52 4.20
N ALA A 304 -58.53 -2.80 4.05
CA ALA A 304 -59.88 -3.35 4.19
C ALA A 304 -60.47 -3.62 2.81
N GLU A 305 -60.90 -4.86 2.59
CA GLU A 305 -61.75 -5.29 1.46
C GLU A 305 -63.24 -5.04 1.76
N ASP A 306 -64.05 -5.18 0.71
CA ASP A 306 -65.51 -5.30 0.62
C ASP A 306 -66.35 -4.03 0.40
N ARG A 307 -66.73 -3.79 -0.87
CA ARG A 307 -68.10 -4.10 -1.37
C ARG A 307 -68.29 -3.80 -2.86
N GLU A 308 -68.94 -4.76 -3.52
CA GLU A 308 -69.39 -4.84 -4.92
C GLU A 308 -70.50 -3.82 -5.28
N ALA A 309 -70.54 -3.42 -6.57
CA ALA A 309 -71.62 -3.73 -7.53
C ALA A 309 -72.01 -2.58 -8.49
N ALA A 310 -71.94 -2.91 -9.80
CA ALA A 310 -72.76 -2.48 -10.95
C ALA A 310 -72.80 -0.99 -11.38
N ASP A 311 -72.26 -0.66 -12.57
CA ASP A 311 -73.06 -0.57 -13.82
C ASP A 311 -72.16 -0.30 -15.05
N ARG A 312 -72.49 -0.92 -16.19
CA ARG A 312 -71.93 -0.69 -17.56
C ARG A 312 -73.01 0.01 -18.39
N PRO A 313 -72.68 0.84 -19.41
CA PRO A 313 -72.35 0.37 -20.78
C PRO A 313 -71.20 1.16 -21.44
N ASP A 314 -70.30 0.55 -22.22
CA ASP A 314 -70.35 0.28 -23.67
C ASP A 314 -70.59 1.53 -24.54
N ASP A 315 -69.53 1.96 -25.24
CA ASP A 315 -69.58 2.69 -26.52
C ASP A 315 -68.25 2.47 -27.28
N ARG A 316 -68.25 1.39 -28.08
CA ARG A 316 -67.46 1.23 -29.32
C ARG A 316 -68.10 2.11 -30.40
N GLU A 317 -67.38 2.88 -31.21
CA GLU A 317 -66.68 2.55 -32.47
C GLU A 317 -66.49 3.89 -33.25
N PRO A 318 -65.86 4.00 -34.46
CA PRO A 318 -65.14 3.00 -35.26
C PRO A 318 -63.81 3.46 -35.89
N ARG A 319 -63.04 2.45 -36.33
CA ARG A 319 -61.95 2.55 -37.31
C ARG A 319 -62.46 2.43 -38.76
N GLU A 320 -61.62 2.98 -39.66
CA GLU A 320 -61.24 2.50 -41.02
C GLU A 320 -61.67 3.35 -42.24
N PRO A 321 -61.10 3.17 -43.46
CA PRO A 321 -59.76 2.66 -43.88
C PRO A 321 -59.11 3.46 -45.04
N SER A 322 -57.85 3.19 -45.43
CA SER A 322 -57.44 2.75 -46.80
C SER A 322 -55.90 2.70 -47.02
N GLU A 323 -55.48 1.59 -47.64
CA GLU A 323 -54.13 1.04 -47.93
C GLU A 323 -53.44 1.63 -49.21
N PRO A 324 -52.51 0.93 -49.94
CA PRO A 324 -51.13 0.44 -49.62
C PRO A 324 -50.08 0.79 -50.72
N ALA A 325 -48.78 0.53 -50.48
CA ALA A 325 -47.84 0.11 -51.53
C ALA A 325 -46.58 -0.62 -50.97
N ALA A 326 -46.12 -1.60 -51.74
CA ALA A 326 -45.34 -2.79 -51.37
C ALA A 326 -43.78 -2.63 -51.49
N PRO A 327 -42.97 -3.68 -51.16
CA PRO A 327 -41.54 -3.61 -50.87
C PRO A 327 -40.64 -3.98 -52.06
N ARG A 328 -39.34 -3.62 -52.01
CA ARG A 328 -38.28 -4.26 -52.83
C ARG A 328 -36.98 -4.50 -52.07
N SER A 329 -36.48 -5.70 -52.32
CA SER A 329 -35.29 -6.43 -51.88
C SER A 329 -33.96 -5.93 -52.45
N GLY A 330 -32.85 -6.27 -51.79
CA GLY A 330 -31.61 -6.69 -52.47
C GLY A 330 -30.30 -5.96 -52.08
N GLU A 331 -29.32 -6.77 -51.64
CA GLU A 331 -27.85 -6.61 -51.78
C GLU A 331 -27.04 -5.63 -50.87
N ARG A 332 -26.22 -6.21 -49.99
CA ARG A 332 -24.87 -5.72 -49.59
C ARG A 332 -23.84 -6.29 -50.62
N PRO A 333 -22.53 -5.90 -50.73
CA PRO A 333 -21.68 -5.09 -49.82
C PRO A 333 -20.63 -4.14 -50.50
N GLY A 334 -19.93 -3.29 -49.70
CA GLY A 334 -18.52 -2.93 -49.96
C GLY A 334 -18.13 -1.48 -50.32
N GLY A 335 -17.24 -0.87 -49.50
CA GLY A 335 -16.28 0.21 -49.85
C GLY A 335 -16.78 1.67 -49.77
N PRO A 336 -15.89 2.68 -49.57
CA PRO A 336 -14.49 2.68 -50.00
C PRO A 336 -13.44 2.98 -48.90
N PHE A 337 -12.35 2.23 -48.97
CA PHE A 337 -11.05 2.58 -48.39
C PHE A 337 -10.46 3.80 -49.11
N HIS A 338 -9.74 4.64 -48.35
CA HIS A 338 -9.00 5.79 -48.85
C HIS A 338 -7.85 5.38 -49.80
N PRO A 339 -7.64 6.08 -50.93
CA PRO A 339 -6.51 5.82 -51.81
C PRO A 339 -5.27 6.52 -51.26
N GLY A 340 -4.31 5.80 -50.67
CA GLY A 340 -3.09 6.46 -50.22
C GLY A 340 -1.98 5.67 -49.53
N PHE A 341 -2.12 4.39 -49.20
CA PHE A 341 -1.05 3.63 -48.54
C PHE A 341 -0.66 2.39 -49.33
N ARG A 342 0.55 2.41 -49.90
CA ARG A 342 1.25 1.22 -50.41
C ARG A 342 2.09 0.64 -49.27
N PRO A 343 2.02 -0.66 -48.96
CA PRO A 343 2.97 -1.28 -48.04
C PRO A 343 4.35 -1.40 -48.71
N TYR A 344 5.39 -0.99 -47.98
CA TYR A 344 6.80 -1.07 -48.34
C TYR A 344 7.23 -2.55 -48.47
N GLN A 345 7.67 -2.96 -49.67
CA GLN A 345 8.38 -4.23 -49.88
C GLN A 345 9.89 -3.94 -49.83
N GLY A 346 10.51 -4.24 -48.69
CA GLY A 346 11.98 -4.27 -48.57
C GLY A 346 12.56 -5.56 -49.16
N PRO A 347 13.83 -5.57 -49.59
CA PRO A 347 14.47 -6.72 -50.23
C PRO A 347 14.75 -7.86 -49.24
N VAL A 348 14.58 -9.08 -49.72
CA VAL A 348 14.89 -10.35 -49.02
C VAL A 348 16.40 -10.64 -49.15
N PRO A 349 17.08 -11.05 -48.08
CA PRO A 349 18.53 -11.33 -48.12
C PRO A 349 18.86 -12.57 -48.96
N GLN A 350 20.01 -12.52 -49.65
CA GLN A 350 20.65 -13.67 -50.28
C GLN A 350 21.55 -14.42 -49.29
#